data_AF-A0A090VPZ3-F1
#
_entry.id   AF-A0A090VPZ3-F1
#
_cell.length_a   1.000
_cell.length_b   1.000
_cell.length_c   1.000
_cell.angle_alpha   90.00
_cell.angle_beta   90.00
_cell.angle_gamma   90.00
#
_symmetry.space_group_name_H-M   'P 1'
#
loop_
_entity.id
_entity.type
_entity.pdbx_description
1 polymer ?
#
loop_
_entity_poly.entity_id
_entity_poly.type
_entity_poly.pdbx_seq_one_letter_code
_entity_poly.pdbx_strand_id
1 'polypeptide(L)'
;MSPYKEAALLGIDGSGEWATSWLGYGNGNKIKCISESFFPHSLGSFYEAVTQFCGFRTSYDEGKTMGLAPMGNPNTFKEEVKKIVSVDKNGRIHFDLSYFNYQNMSWKRCSPKFFKIFGKPRQHGEEFQQHHLDVAAAFQKVLEDTVLEICDILYDKTKADYLVISGGVSLNSVMNGRIVRESKFKDIYVMPAAGDNGTAIGAAYYLYNNILDMPRNYVHLNPYVGTSYTNEEIENVLKGAKISYEYYDDISEKAASLLEKGKIIGWFQGTMEIGPRALGSRSILANPAFPEMKDKINAEVKFREAYRPFAPSTILEAKNEFFDLEVEAPFMLKVCNVRKEKQHIIPAVTHVDGSARLQTVKEELHPRYYNLIKKLGIKTGVPVVLNTSFNIQGEPIVESPHDAIRCFFSTGLDAIAIGNFLIQKN
;
A
#
# COMPACT_ATOMS: atom_id res chain seq x y z
N MET A 1 0.09 17.12 10.36
CA MET A 1 0.10 16.12 9.27
C MET A 1 -1.29 15.69 8.84
N SER A 2 -2.09 15.01 9.67
CA SER A 2 -3.47 14.66 9.29
C SER A 2 -4.36 15.91 9.08
N PRO A 3 -5.46 15.80 8.33
CA PRO A 3 -6.43 16.90 8.16
C PRO A 3 -7.29 17.14 9.41
N TYR A 4 -7.26 16.25 10.39
CA TYR A 4 -8.14 16.30 11.55
C TYR A 4 -7.55 17.17 12.66
N LYS A 5 -8.40 18.03 13.25
CA LYS A 5 -8.03 18.83 14.45
C LYS A 5 -7.95 17.94 15.70
N GLU A 6 -8.81 16.95 15.77
CA GLU A 6 -8.94 15.99 16.87
C GLU A 6 -8.99 14.58 16.29
N ALA A 7 -8.20 13.65 16.86
CA ALA A 7 -8.16 12.27 16.40
C ALA A 7 -7.68 11.30 17.50
N ALA A 8 -8.19 10.08 17.45
CA ALA A 8 -7.53 8.93 18.04
C ALA A 8 -6.21 8.67 17.29
N LEU A 9 -5.17 8.25 18.00
CA LEU A 9 -3.85 7.99 17.45
C LEU A 9 -3.45 6.54 17.73
N LEU A 10 -2.98 5.82 16.70
CA LEU A 10 -2.59 4.42 16.81
C LEU A 10 -1.28 4.17 16.03
N GLY A 11 -0.20 3.91 16.74
CA GLY A 11 1.04 3.38 16.17
C GLY A 11 1.07 1.87 16.34
N ILE A 12 1.31 1.10 15.27
CA ILE A 12 1.48 -0.35 15.32
C ILE A 12 2.68 -0.75 14.44
N ASP A 13 3.70 -1.32 15.07
CA ASP A 13 4.96 -1.65 14.40
C ASP A 13 5.54 -3.02 14.80
N GLY A 14 6.64 -3.40 14.16
CA GLY A 14 7.51 -4.48 14.60
C GLY A 14 8.10 -4.17 15.98
N SER A 15 8.88 -3.09 16.07
CA SER A 15 9.46 -2.56 17.31
C SER A 15 10.05 -1.15 17.08
N GLY A 16 9.80 -0.21 18.00
CA GLY A 16 10.64 0.99 18.19
C GLY A 16 11.87 0.66 19.04
N GLU A 17 12.27 1.54 19.97
CA GLU A 17 13.28 1.19 20.97
C GLU A 17 12.81 0.05 21.88
N TRP A 18 11.54 0.11 22.30
CA TRP A 18 10.88 -0.92 23.12
C TRP A 18 9.39 -1.08 22.80
N ALA A 19 8.71 0.03 22.51
CA ALA A 19 7.28 0.03 22.21
C ALA A 19 7.00 -0.63 20.84
N THR A 20 5.95 -1.43 20.77
CA THR A 20 5.50 -2.14 19.56
C THR A 20 4.13 -1.65 19.11
N SER A 21 3.37 -1.07 20.04
CA SER A 21 2.12 -0.37 19.75
C SER A 21 1.96 0.80 20.70
N TRP A 22 1.42 1.89 20.20
CA TRP A 22 1.24 3.15 20.91
C TRP A 22 -0.18 3.66 20.67
N LEU A 23 -0.96 3.83 21.72
CA LEU A 23 -2.30 4.40 21.67
C LEU A 23 -2.25 5.80 22.26
N GLY A 24 -2.91 6.73 21.59
CA GLY A 24 -2.95 8.10 22.05
C GLY A 24 -4.13 8.89 21.53
N TYR A 25 -4.11 10.16 21.89
CA TYR A 25 -5.12 11.14 21.50
C TYR A 25 -4.44 12.43 21.10
N GLY A 26 -4.82 12.95 19.93
CA GLY A 26 -4.36 14.22 19.41
C GLY A 26 -5.47 15.24 19.42
N ASN A 27 -5.20 16.43 19.95
CA ASN A 27 -6.11 17.58 19.89
C ASN A 27 -5.32 18.87 19.67
N GLY A 28 -5.65 19.59 18.59
CA GLY A 28 -4.89 20.74 18.16
C GLY A 28 -3.48 20.33 17.73
N ASN A 29 -2.45 20.88 18.39
CA ASN A 29 -1.04 20.59 18.16
C ASN A 29 -0.42 19.66 19.23
N LYS A 30 -1.21 19.18 20.19
CA LYS A 30 -0.75 18.32 21.28
C LYS A 30 -1.14 16.87 21.07
N ILE A 31 -0.26 15.98 21.48
CA ILE A 31 -0.53 14.54 21.57
C ILE A 31 -0.39 14.06 23.01
N LYS A 32 -1.21 13.10 23.40
CA LYS A 32 -1.18 12.46 24.71
C LYS A 32 -1.13 10.95 24.53
N CYS A 33 -0.13 10.31 25.14
CA CYS A 33 -0.07 8.86 25.26
C CYS A 33 -1.15 8.36 26.23
N ILE A 34 -1.84 7.30 25.83
CA ILE A 34 -2.85 6.59 26.63
C ILE A 34 -2.30 5.26 27.13
N SER A 35 -1.70 4.48 26.23
CA SER A 35 -1.12 3.17 26.57
C SER A 35 -0.12 2.71 25.51
N GLU A 36 0.74 1.79 25.92
CA GLU A 36 1.77 1.20 25.09
C GLU A 36 1.83 -0.31 25.32
N SER A 37 2.15 -1.03 24.25
CA SER A 37 2.60 -2.41 24.29
C SER A 37 4.10 -2.44 24.01
N PHE A 38 4.80 -3.41 24.58
CA PHE A 38 6.27 -3.50 24.47
C PHE A 38 6.67 -4.85 23.87
N PHE A 39 7.84 -4.87 23.25
CA PHE A 39 8.46 -6.11 22.79
C PHE A 39 8.60 -7.10 23.96
N PRO A 40 8.29 -8.40 23.78
CA PRO A 40 8.04 -9.10 22.53
C PRO A 40 6.58 -9.09 22.02
N HIS A 41 5.66 -8.36 22.62
CA HIS A 41 4.26 -8.38 22.20
C HIS A 41 4.00 -7.43 21.02
N SER A 42 4.13 -7.94 19.79
CA SER A 42 4.10 -7.12 18.57
C SER A 42 3.23 -7.75 17.47
N LEU A 43 2.27 -6.97 16.95
CA LEU A 43 1.51 -7.36 15.76
C LEU A 43 2.40 -7.41 14.51
N GLY A 44 3.46 -6.59 14.46
CA GLY A 44 4.47 -6.68 13.41
C GLY A 44 5.21 -8.02 13.45
N SER A 45 5.77 -8.39 14.61
CA SER A 45 6.47 -9.68 14.78
C SER A 45 5.57 -10.89 14.58
N PHE A 46 4.30 -10.79 14.98
CA PHE A 46 3.26 -11.79 14.71
C PHE A 46 3.06 -12.00 13.20
N TYR A 47 2.97 -10.91 12.44
CA TYR A 47 2.77 -10.97 10.99
C TYR A 47 4.03 -11.36 10.22
N GLU A 48 5.21 -10.96 10.72
CA GLU A 48 6.51 -11.42 10.21
C GLU A 48 6.68 -12.93 10.38
N ALA A 49 6.17 -13.52 11.48
CA ALA A 49 6.26 -14.96 11.71
C ALA A 49 5.50 -15.76 10.63
N VAL A 50 4.26 -15.38 10.30
CA VAL A 50 3.51 -16.02 9.20
C VAL A 50 4.13 -15.72 7.84
N THR A 51 4.71 -14.52 7.65
CA THR A 51 5.44 -14.18 6.43
C THR A 51 6.62 -15.12 6.21
N GLN A 52 7.41 -15.40 7.25
CA GLN A 52 8.48 -16.40 7.18
C GLN A 52 7.94 -17.81 6.95
N PHE A 53 6.83 -18.19 7.60
CA PHE A 53 6.21 -19.51 7.43
C PHE A 53 5.79 -19.76 5.97
N CYS A 54 5.32 -18.74 5.26
CA CYS A 54 4.98 -18.79 3.84
C CYS A 54 6.23 -18.77 2.91
N GLY A 55 7.45 -18.81 3.46
CA GLY A 55 8.70 -18.86 2.68
C GLY A 55 9.13 -17.51 2.11
N PHE A 56 8.65 -16.40 2.71
CA PHE A 56 9.00 -15.05 2.32
C PHE A 56 10.02 -14.39 3.27
N ARG A 57 10.63 -13.30 2.80
CA ARG A 57 11.61 -12.53 3.59
C ARG A 57 10.90 -11.60 4.57
N THR A 58 11.23 -11.71 5.85
CA THR A 58 10.68 -10.83 6.90
C THR A 58 11.23 -9.41 6.79
N SER A 59 10.44 -8.45 7.27
CA SER A 59 10.69 -7.01 7.19
C SER A 59 10.83 -6.50 5.75
N TYR A 60 10.20 -7.20 4.79
CA TYR A 60 10.26 -6.88 3.36
C TYR A 60 9.03 -7.38 2.60
N ASP A 61 8.66 -8.66 2.77
CA ASP A 61 7.65 -9.34 1.97
C ASP A 61 6.28 -9.50 2.67
N GLU A 62 6.01 -8.77 3.76
CA GLU A 62 4.71 -8.84 4.46
C GLU A 62 3.54 -8.52 3.51
N GLY A 63 3.76 -7.63 2.55
CA GLY A 63 2.77 -7.34 1.51
C GLY A 63 2.50 -8.52 0.55
N LYS A 64 3.39 -9.51 0.44
CA LYS A 64 3.15 -10.78 -0.28
C LYS A 64 2.22 -11.68 0.51
N THR A 65 2.45 -11.83 1.81
CA THR A 65 1.55 -12.54 2.73
C THR A 65 0.14 -11.95 2.69
N MET A 66 0.04 -10.62 2.73
CA MET A 66 -1.24 -9.91 2.59
C MET A 66 -1.94 -10.22 1.26
N GLY A 67 -1.20 -10.29 0.15
CA GLY A 67 -1.76 -10.65 -1.16
C GLY A 67 -2.09 -12.15 -1.31
N LEU A 68 -1.43 -13.01 -0.52
CA LEU A 68 -1.68 -14.45 -0.50
C LEU A 68 -2.94 -14.81 0.30
N ALA A 69 -3.25 -14.03 1.34
CA ALA A 69 -4.33 -14.32 2.28
C ALA A 69 -5.70 -14.62 1.64
N PRO A 70 -6.18 -13.90 0.59
CA PRO A 70 -7.48 -14.20 -0.01
C PRO A 70 -7.52 -15.51 -0.82
N MET A 71 -6.38 -16.17 -1.04
CA MET A 71 -6.30 -17.48 -1.69
C MET A 71 -6.59 -18.65 -0.72
N GLY A 72 -6.64 -18.38 0.59
CA GLY A 72 -6.90 -19.38 1.62
C GLY A 72 -8.25 -19.21 2.30
N ASN A 73 -8.64 -20.22 3.07
CA ASN A 73 -9.79 -20.16 3.95
C ASN A 73 -9.37 -19.77 5.37
N PRO A 74 -9.73 -18.57 5.87
CA PRO A 74 -9.33 -18.16 7.21
C PRO A 74 -9.94 -19.05 8.29
N ASN A 75 -11.12 -19.64 8.06
CA ASN A 75 -11.84 -20.43 9.05
C ASN A 75 -11.14 -21.74 9.42
N THR A 76 -10.22 -22.24 8.58
CA THR A 76 -9.45 -23.46 8.85
C THR A 76 -8.64 -23.34 10.15
N PHE A 77 -8.00 -22.17 10.37
CA PHE A 77 -7.09 -21.96 11.50
C PHE A 77 -7.46 -20.78 12.39
N LYS A 78 -8.48 -19.98 12.05
CA LYS A 78 -8.84 -18.75 12.77
C LYS A 78 -8.93 -18.95 14.29
N GLU A 79 -9.64 -19.97 14.74
CA GLU A 79 -9.83 -20.22 16.18
C GLU A 79 -8.53 -20.59 16.90
N GLU A 80 -7.60 -21.29 16.24
CA GLU A 80 -6.28 -21.57 16.83
C GLU A 80 -5.43 -20.30 16.88
N VAL A 81 -5.45 -19.47 15.83
CA VAL A 81 -4.70 -18.22 15.78
C VAL A 81 -5.24 -17.22 16.80
N LYS A 82 -6.56 -17.17 17.00
CA LYS A 82 -7.21 -16.28 17.98
C LYS A 82 -6.77 -16.56 19.42
N LYS A 83 -6.40 -17.80 19.76
CA LYS A 83 -5.85 -18.14 21.09
C LYS A 83 -4.46 -17.55 21.33
N ILE A 84 -3.75 -17.15 20.26
CA ILE A 84 -2.37 -16.67 20.33
C ILE A 84 -2.30 -15.22 20.79
N VAL A 85 -3.35 -14.41 20.56
CA VAL A 85 -3.35 -12.98 20.83
C VAL A 85 -4.54 -12.56 21.67
N SER A 86 -4.33 -11.64 22.60
CA SER A 86 -5.39 -10.98 23.37
C SER A 86 -5.07 -9.50 23.56
N VAL A 87 -6.12 -8.71 23.77
CA VAL A 87 -6.04 -7.27 24.05
C VAL A 87 -6.64 -6.99 25.41
N ASP A 88 -5.93 -6.25 26.26
CA ASP A 88 -6.45 -5.85 27.57
C ASP A 88 -7.39 -4.62 27.47
N LYS A 89 -8.05 -4.25 28.57
CA LYS A 89 -8.94 -3.07 28.65
C LYS A 89 -8.26 -1.72 28.37
N ASN A 90 -6.94 -1.69 28.30
CA ASN A 90 -6.14 -0.52 27.97
C ASN A 90 -5.67 -0.53 26.51
N GLY A 91 -6.02 -1.56 25.73
CA GLY A 91 -5.55 -1.73 24.37
C GLY A 91 -4.13 -2.30 24.28
N ARG A 92 -3.60 -2.87 25.36
CA ARG A 92 -2.30 -3.54 25.34
C ARG A 92 -2.43 -4.94 24.79
N ILE A 93 -1.50 -5.30 23.92
CA ILE A 93 -1.48 -6.57 23.22
C ILE A 93 -0.65 -7.56 24.02
N HIS A 94 -1.16 -8.78 24.14
CA HIS A 94 -0.45 -9.90 24.73
C HIS A 94 -0.47 -11.08 23.75
N PHE A 95 0.66 -11.78 23.67
CA PHE A 95 0.82 -12.95 22.82
C PHE A 95 1.23 -14.17 23.64
N ASP A 96 0.72 -15.35 23.31
CA ASP A 96 1.30 -16.62 23.73
C ASP A 96 2.62 -16.84 22.96
N LEU A 97 3.71 -16.44 23.60
CA LEU A 97 5.06 -16.49 23.03
C LEU A 97 5.56 -17.93 22.78
N SER A 98 4.88 -18.96 23.30
CA SER A 98 5.28 -20.36 23.05
C SER A 98 5.12 -20.78 21.58
N TYR A 99 4.38 -20.01 20.77
CA TYR A 99 4.29 -20.17 19.32
C TYR A 99 5.48 -19.56 18.56
N PHE A 100 6.32 -18.77 19.23
CA PHE A 100 7.33 -17.95 18.58
C PHE A 100 8.71 -18.09 19.23
N ASN A 101 9.70 -17.62 18.50
CA ASN A 101 11.11 -17.58 18.89
C ASN A 101 11.75 -16.20 18.66
N TYR A 102 11.02 -15.21 18.11
CA TYR A 102 11.57 -13.88 17.84
C TYR A 102 11.97 -13.13 19.12
N GLN A 103 11.35 -13.44 20.26
CA GLN A 103 11.69 -12.91 21.58
C GLN A 103 13.13 -13.28 22.01
N ASN A 104 13.68 -14.34 21.43
CA ASN A 104 15.05 -14.80 21.66
C ASN A 104 16.02 -14.24 20.60
N MET A 105 15.61 -13.23 19.84
CA MET A 105 16.34 -12.69 18.67
C MET A 105 16.70 -13.78 17.65
N SER A 106 15.91 -14.86 17.59
CA SER A 106 16.16 -15.96 16.66
C SER A 106 15.73 -15.58 15.24
N TRP A 107 16.56 -15.95 14.26
CA TRP A 107 16.19 -15.82 12.85
C TRP A 107 14.97 -16.68 12.50
N LYS A 108 14.83 -17.87 13.11
CA LYS A 108 13.63 -18.70 12.97
C LYS A 108 12.55 -18.16 13.90
N ARG A 109 11.55 -17.45 13.36
CA ARG A 109 10.51 -16.76 14.15
C ARG A 109 9.45 -17.71 14.71
N CYS A 110 9.15 -18.80 14.00
CA CYS A 110 8.14 -19.80 14.41
C CYS A 110 8.76 -20.90 15.29
N SER A 111 8.04 -21.32 16.33
CA SER A 111 8.47 -22.39 17.25
C SER A 111 8.01 -23.79 16.80
N PRO A 112 8.51 -24.89 17.42
CA PRO A 112 7.96 -26.23 17.19
C PRO A 112 6.45 -26.33 17.46
N LYS A 113 5.90 -25.58 18.43
CA LYS A 113 4.46 -25.54 18.71
C LYS A 113 3.68 -24.96 17.53
N PHE A 114 4.22 -23.92 16.89
CA PHE A 114 3.65 -23.35 15.66
C PHE A 114 3.53 -24.42 14.58
N PHE A 115 4.63 -25.11 14.27
CA PHE A 115 4.65 -26.13 13.21
C PHE A 115 3.76 -27.34 13.51
N LYS A 116 3.60 -27.70 14.79
CA LYS A 116 2.70 -28.78 15.19
C LYS A 116 1.23 -28.48 14.84
N ILE A 117 0.83 -27.21 14.90
CA ILE A 117 -0.56 -26.78 14.67
C ILE A 117 -0.78 -26.40 13.21
N PHE A 118 0.14 -25.64 12.64
CA PHE A 118 -0.02 -25.02 11.31
C PHE A 118 0.67 -25.78 10.18
N GLY A 119 1.42 -26.84 10.50
CA GLY A 119 2.12 -27.67 9.53
C GLY A 119 3.55 -27.21 9.24
N LYS A 120 4.12 -27.72 8.14
CA LYS A 120 5.49 -27.40 7.74
C LYS A 120 5.54 -26.03 7.07
N PRO A 121 6.60 -25.24 7.32
CA PRO A 121 6.81 -24.00 6.59
C PRO A 121 7.19 -24.29 5.13
N ARG A 122 6.80 -23.38 4.24
CA ARG A 122 7.17 -23.43 2.82
C ARG A 122 8.64 -23.08 2.65
N GLN A 123 9.40 -23.83 1.84
CA GLN A 123 10.72 -23.38 1.42
C GLN A 123 10.61 -22.36 0.27
N HIS A 124 11.57 -21.45 0.20
CA HIS A 124 11.60 -20.47 -0.86
C HIS A 124 11.66 -21.15 -2.24
N GLY A 125 10.75 -20.76 -3.13
CA GLY A 125 10.64 -21.31 -4.49
C GLY A 125 9.71 -22.53 -4.63
N GLU A 126 9.28 -23.16 -3.55
CA GLU A 126 8.33 -24.29 -3.62
C GLU A 126 6.90 -23.82 -3.95
N GLU A 127 6.03 -24.74 -4.37
CA GLU A 127 4.61 -24.44 -4.54
C GLU A 127 3.91 -24.23 -3.19
N PHE A 128 2.84 -23.43 -3.20
CA PHE A 128 2.00 -23.28 -2.01
C PHE A 128 1.06 -24.48 -1.88
N GLN A 129 1.21 -25.23 -0.78
CA GLN A 129 0.18 -26.15 -0.29
C GLN A 129 -0.97 -25.38 0.36
N GLN A 130 -2.16 -26.01 0.42
CA GLN A 130 -3.37 -25.38 0.93
C GLN A 130 -3.22 -24.83 2.36
N HIS A 131 -2.53 -25.55 3.24
CA HIS A 131 -2.34 -25.08 4.62
C HIS A 131 -1.52 -23.79 4.70
N HIS A 132 -0.59 -23.53 3.76
CA HIS A 132 0.12 -22.26 3.72
C HIS A 132 -0.82 -21.09 3.42
N LEU A 133 -1.78 -21.30 2.51
CA LEU A 133 -2.78 -20.31 2.13
C LEU A 133 -3.74 -20.05 3.30
N ASP A 134 -4.24 -21.13 3.91
CA ASP A 134 -5.19 -21.05 5.04
C ASP A 134 -4.56 -20.41 6.28
N VAL A 135 -3.27 -20.67 6.55
CA VAL A 135 -2.52 -20.02 7.64
C VAL A 135 -2.35 -18.52 7.35
N ALA A 136 -1.96 -18.14 6.13
CA ALA A 136 -1.88 -16.73 5.75
C ALA A 136 -3.23 -16.02 5.90
N ALA A 137 -4.32 -16.66 5.46
CA ALA A 137 -5.68 -16.16 5.60
C ALA A 137 -6.09 -15.98 7.07
N ALA A 138 -5.83 -16.97 7.92
CA ALA A 138 -6.19 -16.95 9.33
C ALA A 138 -5.41 -15.86 10.10
N PHE A 139 -4.11 -15.74 9.88
CA PHE A 139 -3.28 -14.70 10.51
C PHE A 139 -3.66 -13.30 10.05
N GLN A 140 -3.94 -13.10 8.76
CA GLN A 140 -4.47 -11.84 8.25
C GLN A 140 -5.80 -11.49 8.93
N LYS A 141 -6.74 -12.44 9.00
CA LYS A 141 -8.05 -12.20 9.63
C LYS A 141 -7.93 -11.86 11.12
N VAL A 142 -7.07 -12.56 11.86
CA VAL A 142 -6.86 -12.30 13.30
C VAL A 142 -6.13 -10.98 13.54
N LEU A 143 -5.16 -10.60 12.71
CA LEU A 143 -4.54 -9.26 12.75
C LEU A 143 -5.64 -8.18 12.64
N GLU A 144 -6.49 -8.28 11.62
CA GLU A 144 -7.55 -7.32 11.39
C GLU A 144 -8.58 -7.28 12.54
N ASP A 145 -9.04 -8.44 13.02
CA ASP A 145 -10.00 -8.53 14.13
C ASP A 145 -9.40 -7.93 15.42
N THR A 146 -8.12 -8.17 15.68
CA THR A 146 -7.40 -7.60 16.85
C THR A 146 -7.30 -6.08 16.75
N VAL A 147 -6.99 -5.53 15.57
CA VAL A 147 -6.88 -4.08 15.39
C VAL A 147 -8.24 -3.39 15.47
N LEU A 148 -9.33 -4.04 15.04
CA LEU A 148 -10.69 -3.53 15.26
C LEU A 148 -11.04 -3.46 16.76
N GLU A 149 -10.68 -4.48 17.54
CA GLU A 149 -10.85 -4.45 19.01
C GLU A 149 -10.07 -3.28 19.64
N ILE A 150 -8.82 -3.05 19.21
CA ILE A 150 -8.03 -1.88 19.64
C ILE A 150 -8.71 -0.56 19.23
N CYS A 151 -9.28 -0.49 18.02
CA CYS A 151 -10.01 0.68 17.54
C CYS A 151 -11.24 0.98 18.42
N ASP A 152 -12.00 -0.04 18.83
CA ASP A 152 -13.14 0.12 19.73
C ASP A 152 -12.72 0.68 21.09
N ILE A 153 -11.67 0.10 21.69
CA ILE A 153 -11.12 0.56 22.97
C ILE A 153 -10.66 2.02 22.86
N LEU A 154 -9.96 2.35 21.76
CA LEU A 154 -9.42 3.68 21.55
C LEU A 154 -10.53 4.70 21.29
N TYR A 155 -11.56 4.33 20.52
CA TYR A 155 -12.76 5.15 20.34
C TYR A 155 -13.45 5.40 21.69
N ASP A 156 -13.58 4.39 22.55
CA ASP A 156 -14.23 4.59 23.85
C ASP A 156 -13.45 5.48 24.81
N LYS A 157 -12.11 5.48 24.72
CA LYS A 157 -11.25 6.35 25.53
C LYS A 157 -11.18 7.79 25.03
N THR A 158 -11.34 8.00 23.72
CA THR A 158 -11.11 9.32 23.10
C THR A 158 -12.39 10.01 22.63
N LYS A 159 -13.40 9.22 22.26
CA LYS A 159 -14.63 9.65 21.57
C LYS A 159 -14.36 10.49 20.31
N ALA A 160 -13.17 10.35 19.74
CA ALA A 160 -12.78 11.05 18.53
C ALA A 160 -13.45 10.44 17.29
N ASP A 161 -13.87 11.31 16.36
CA ASP A 161 -14.50 10.90 15.11
C ASP A 161 -13.55 10.25 14.10
N TYR A 162 -12.24 10.51 14.23
CA TYR A 162 -11.23 10.11 13.25
C TYR A 162 -10.06 9.37 13.89
N LEU A 163 -9.44 8.48 13.12
CA LEU A 163 -8.23 7.76 13.49
C LEU A 163 -7.04 8.21 12.64
N VAL A 164 -5.91 8.46 13.28
CA VAL A 164 -4.60 8.57 12.60
C VAL A 164 -3.80 7.34 12.97
N ILE A 165 -3.36 6.60 11.95
CA ILE A 165 -2.63 5.35 12.15
C ILE A 165 -1.27 5.38 11.46
N SER A 166 -0.25 4.84 12.13
CA SER A 166 1.13 4.76 11.65
C SER A 166 1.83 3.48 12.12
N GLY A 167 3.11 3.32 11.77
CA GLY A 167 3.93 2.13 12.01
C GLY A 167 3.84 1.13 10.85
N GLY A 168 4.83 0.24 10.71
CA GLY A 168 4.94 -0.67 9.56
C GLY A 168 3.68 -1.50 9.27
N VAL A 169 2.95 -1.91 10.32
CA VAL A 169 1.70 -2.69 10.18
C VAL A 169 0.58 -1.88 9.53
N SER A 170 0.59 -0.56 9.66
CA SER A 170 -0.41 0.32 9.04
C SER A 170 -0.31 0.39 7.51
N LEU A 171 0.74 -0.19 6.90
CA LEU A 171 0.81 -0.40 5.44
C LEU A 171 -0.08 -1.56 4.96
N ASN A 172 -0.69 -2.32 5.89
CA ASN A 172 -1.69 -3.34 5.60
C ASN A 172 -3.02 -2.69 5.16
N SER A 173 -3.16 -2.51 3.85
CA SER A 173 -4.32 -1.81 3.28
C SER A 173 -5.63 -2.59 3.42
N VAL A 174 -5.58 -3.91 3.61
CA VAL A 174 -6.76 -4.75 3.85
C VAL A 174 -7.33 -4.44 5.24
N MET A 175 -6.46 -4.43 6.26
CA MET A 175 -6.79 -4.00 7.62
C MET A 175 -7.37 -2.58 7.64
N ASN A 176 -6.69 -1.63 7.01
CA ASN A 176 -7.16 -0.24 6.92
C ASN A 176 -8.55 -0.13 6.28
N GLY A 177 -8.80 -0.91 5.22
CA GLY A 177 -10.11 -0.97 4.57
C GLY A 177 -11.21 -1.47 5.50
N ARG A 178 -10.91 -2.46 6.35
CA ARG A 178 -11.85 -2.94 7.38
C ARG A 178 -12.10 -1.91 8.46
N ILE A 179 -11.08 -1.20 8.95
CA ILE A 179 -11.26 -0.14 9.95
C ILE A 179 -12.24 0.92 9.43
N VAL A 180 -12.09 1.35 8.18
CA VAL A 180 -13.00 2.33 7.56
C VAL A 180 -14.45 1.84 7.51
N ARG A 181 -14.69 0.55 7.28
CA ARG A 181 -16.06 0.00 7.13
C ARG A 181 -16.71 -0.45 8.42
N GLU A 182 -15.91 -0.96 9.35
CA GLU A 182 -16.40 -1.74 10.50
C GLU A 182 -16.20 -1.03 11.84
N SER A 183 -15.31 -0.02 11.90
CA SER A 183 -15.10 0.75 13.15
C SER A 183 -16.09 1.91 13.29
N LYS A 184 -16.08 2.55 14.47
CA LYS A 184 -16.88 3.75 14.76
C LYS A 184 -16.26 5.04 14.23
N PHE A 185 -15.07 4.99 13.64
CA PHE A 185 -14.42 6.16 13.07
C PHE A 185 -15.03 6.52 11.71
N LYS A 186 -15.26 7.80 11.46
CA LYS A 186 -15.80 8.33 10.20
C LYS A 186 -14.80 8.19 9.05
N ASP A 187 -13.51 8.30 9.35
CA ASP A 187 -12.42 8.07 8.40
C ASP A 187 -11.11 7.81 9.16
N ILE A 188 -10.13 7.27 8.42
CA ILE A 188 -8.77 7.11 8.88
C ILE A 188 -7.79 7.88 7.98
N TYR A 189 -6.76 8.45 8.59
CA TYR A 189 -5.60 8.99 7.88
C TYR A 189 -4.38 8.09 8.09
N VAL A 190 -3.82 7.62 6.98
CA VAL A 190 -2.58 6.84 6.94
C VAL A 190 -1.61 7.59 6.04
N MET A 191 -0.45 7.95 6.56
CA MET A 191 0.58 8.62 5.75
C MET A 191 1.19 7.62 4.74
N PRO A 192 1.53 8.01 3.51
CA PRO A 192 2.17 7.09 2.55
C PRO A 192 3.44 6.43 3.08
N ALA A 193 4.28 7.19 3.80
CA ALA A 193 5.41 6.70 4.56
C ALA A 193 5.02 6.43 6.02
N ALA A 194 4.11 5.49 6.25
CA ALA A 194 3.65 5.20 7.60
C ALA A 194 4.62 4.37 8.45
N GLY A 195 5.53 3.62 7.81
CA GLY A 195 6.59 2.89 8.52
C GLY A 195 7.78 3.79 8.88
N ASP A 196 8.92 3.17 9.14
CA ASP A 196 10.14 3.86 9.60
C ASP A 196 10.60 4.99 8.67
N ASN A 197 10.32 4.87 7.37
CA ASN A 197 10.63 5.91 6.38
C ASN A 197 9.90 7.25 6.61
N GLY A 198 8.88 7.31 7.47
CA GLY A 198 8.21 8.54 7.88
C GLY A 198 8.68 9.13 9.22
N THR A 199 9.51 8.41 9.99
CA THR A 199 9.88 8.78 11.37
C THR A 199 10.61 10.11 11.44
N ALA A 200 11.48 10.43 10.47
CA ALA A 200 12.17 11.72 10.41
C ALA A 200 11.18 12.90 10.34
N ILE A 201 10.08 12.74 9.59
CA ILE A 201 9.02 13.75 9.50
C ILE A 201 8.26 13.83 10.83
N GLY A 202 7.91 12.68 11.42
CA GLY A 202 7.28 12.61 12.74
C GLY A 202 8.10 13.29 13.83
N ALA A 203 9.41 13.04 13.88
CA ALA A 203 10.34 13.63 14.84
C ALA A 203 10.43 15.15 14.70
N ALA A 204 10.53 15.65 13.46
CA ALA A 204 10.56 17.09 13.20
C ALA A 204 9.29 17.80 13.68
N TYR A 205 8.11 17.23 13.38
CA TYR A 205 6.83 17.79 13.85
C TYR A 205 6.61 17.61 15.35
N TYR A 206 7.12 16.54 15.96
CA TYR A 206 7.05 16.36 17.41
C TYR A 206 7.85 17.45 18.13
N LEU A 207 9.10 17.70 17.69
CA LEU A 207 9.91 18.82 18.19
C LEU A 207 9.18 20.15 17.99
N TYR A 208 8.74 20.43 16.76
CA TYR A 208 8.11 21.72 16.41
C TYR A 208 6.81 21.98 17.17
N ASN A 209 5.89 21.02 17.21
CA ASN A 209 4.56 21.23 17.79
C ASN A 209 4.43 20.90 19.28
N ASN A 210 5.11 19.85 19.75
CA ASN A 210 4.93 19.39 21.13
C ASN A 210 5.98 19.99 22.07
N ILE A 211 7.25 20.05 21.65
CA ILE A 211 8.36 20.57 22.48
C ILE A 211 8.45 22.09 22.39
N LEU A 212 8.47 22.65 21.17
CA LEU A 212 8.58 24.10 20.94
C LEU A 212 7.23 24.83 20.98
N ASP A 213 6.14 24.09 21.12
CA ASP A 213 4.76 24.61 21.17
C ASP A 213 4.33 25.48 19.98
N MET A 214 4.94 25.26 18.81
CA MET A 214 4.57 26.00 17.61
C MET A 214 3.22 25.50 17.07
N PRO A 215 2.42 26.38 16.42
CA PRO A 215 1.13 26.00 15.87
C PRO A 215 1.28 25.00 14.73
N ARG A 216 0.23 24.19 14.51
CA ARG A 216 0.13 23.41 13.27
C ARG A 216 -0.02 24.35 12.08
N ASN A 217 0.85 24.19 11.10
CA ASN A 217 0.88 25.01 9.89
C ASN A 217 0.74 24.19 8.60
N TYR A 218 0.68 22.86 8.70
CA TYR A 218 0.70 21.97 7.54
C TYR A 218 -0.19 20.73 7.68
N VAL A 219 -0.89 20.44 6.59
CA VAL A 219 -1.69 19.21 6.38
C VAL A 219 -1.14 18.50 5.15
N HIS A 220 -0.82 17.22 5.31
CA HIS A 220 -0.24 16.40 4.26
C HIS A 220 -1.36 15.70 3.48
N LEU A 221 -1.81 16.35 2.41
CA LEU A 221 -2.73 15.75 1.43
C LEU A 221 -2.02 15.38 0.13
N ASN A 222 -0.80 15.88 -0.07
CA ASN A 222 -0.01 15.72 -1.28
C ASN A 222 1.16 14.75 -1.01
N PRO A 223 1.22 13.57 -1.66
CA PRO A 223 2.30 12.61 -1.46
C PRO A 223 3.57 12.97 -2.27
N TYR A 224 3.51 13.95 -3.16
CA TYR A 224 4.58 14.30 -4.10
C TYR A 224 5.56 15.29 -3.45
N VAL A 225 6.56 14.76 -2.76
CA VAL A 225 7.54 15.54 -1.97
C VAL A 225 9.00 15.21 -2.33
N GLY A 226 9.23 14.33 -3.30
CA GLY A 226 10.56 13.94 -3.76
C GLY A 226 11.13 14.87 -4.85
N THR A 227 11.97 14.31 -5.71
CA THR A 227 12.60 15.02 -6.83
C THR A 227 11.66 15.19 -8.02
N SER A 228 11.90 16.23 -8.81
CA SER A 228 11.22 16.50 -10.08
C SER A 228 12.26 16.89 -11.13
N TYR A 229 11.98 16.57 -12.39
CA TYR A 229 12.86 16.88 -13.52
C TYR A 229 12.11 17.71 -14.56
N THR A 230 12.78 18.75 -15.05
CA THR A 230 12.32 19.56 -16.17
C THR A 230 12.43 18.80 -17.49
N ASN A 231 11.70 19.24 -18.52
CA ASN A 231 11.85 18.67 -19.86
C ASN A 231 13.27 18.84 -20.40
N GLU A 232 13.96 19.94 -20.08
CA GLU A 232 15.35 20.16 -20.51
C GLU A 232 16.30 19.12 -19.91
N GLU A 233 16.21 18.88 -18.59
CA GLU A 233 17.01 17.85 -17.92
C GLU A 233 16.73 16.45 -18.48
N ILE A 234 15.45 16.12 -18.72
CA ILE A 234 15.05 14.85 -19.32
C ILE A 234 15.62 14.71 -20.73
N GLU A 235 15.46 15.73 -21.57
CA GLU A 235 15.93 15.71 -22.95
C GLU A 235 17.46 15.57 -23.04
N ASN A 236 18.20 16.20 -22.13
CA ASN A 236 19.65 16.06 -22.05
C ASN A 236 20.06 14.60 -21.79
N VAL A 237 19.34 13.88 -20.93
CA VAL A 237 19.57 12.44 -20.71
C VAL A 237 19.27 11.63 -21.97
N LEU A 238 18.16 11.93 -22.66
CA LEU A 238 17.76 11.23 -23.88
C LEU A 238 18.77 11.43 -25.02
N LYS A 239 19.21 12.67 -25.23
CA LYS A 239 20.25 13.03 -26.21
C LYS A 239 21.59 12.37 -25.88
N GLY A 240 22.00 12.42 -24.61
CA GLY A 240 23.23 11.79 -24.13
C GLY A 240 23.24 10.27 -24.35
N ALA A 241 22.09 9.62 -24.14
CA ALA A 241 21.91 8.19 -24.38
C ALA A 241 21.63 7.83 -25.86
N LYS A 242 21.51 8.82 -26.75
CA LYS A 242 21.17 8.65 -28.19
C LYS A 242 19.87 7.87 -28.41
N ILE A 243 18.87 8.10 -27.55
CA ILE A 243 17.56 7.47 -27.66
C ILE A 243 16.67 8.28 -28.60
N SER A 244 15.95 7.61 -29.50
CA SER A 244 14.91 8.26 -30.32
C SER A 244 13.67 8.54 -29.48
N TYR A 245 13.12 9.75 -29.59
CA TYR A 245 11.94 10.18 -28.85
C TYR A 245 11.07 11.11 -29.69
N GLU A 246 9.80 11.23 -29.31
CA GLU A 246 8.85 12.19 -29.85
C GLU A 246 8.39 13.14 -28.75
N TYR A 247 8.22 14.42 -29.07
CA TYR A 247 7.70 15.42 -28.13
C TYR A 247 6.20 15.64 -28.35
N TYR A 248 5.44 15.75 -27.26
CA TYR A 248 4.01 16.02 -27.26
C TYR A 248 3.66 17.06 -26.19
N ASP A 249 2.98 18.15 -26.59
CA ASP A 249 2.44 19.12 -25.62
C ASP A 249 1.40 18.47 -24.70
N ASP A 250 0.56 17.60 -25.27
CA ASP A 250 -0.44 16.83 -24.55
C ASP A 250 -0.05 15.35 -24.44
N ILE A 251 0.97 15.08 -23.64
CA ILE A 251 1.44 13.71 -23.37
C ILE A 251 0.34 12.82 -22.77
N SER A 252 -0.66 13.41 -22.10
CA SER A 252 -1.76 12.67 -21.46
C SER A 252 -2.70 12.06 -22.50
N GLU A 253 -2.98 12.78 -23.60
CA GLU A 253 -3.79 12.28 -24.72
C GLU A 253 -3.10 11.13 -25.45
N LYS A 254 -1.80 11.28 -25.69
CA LYS A 254 -1.01 10.22 -26.34
C LYS A 254 -0.93 8.97 -25.48
N ALA A 255 -0.66 9.12 -24.18
CA ALA A 255 -0.64 8.01 -23.23
C ALA A 255 -2.00 7.32 -23.10
N ALA A 256 -3.11 8.07 -23.00
CA ALA A 256 -4.45 7.51 -22.97
C ALA A 256 -4.76 6.68 -24.24
N SER A 257 -4.34 7.16 -25.41
CA SER A 257 -4.51 6.45 -26.68
C SER A 257 -3.67 5.16 -26.77
N LEU A 258 -2.51 5.10 -26.11
CA LEU A 258 -1.72 3.86 -26.00
C LEU A 258 -2.39 2.85 -25.07
N LEU A 259 -2.87 3.31 -23.91
CA LEU A 259 -3.60 2.49 -22.95
C LEU A 259 -4.89 1.92 -23.53
N GLU A 260 -5.65 2.72 -24.29
CA GLU A 260 -6.83 2.28 -25.05
C GLU A 260 -6.50 1.08 -25.95
N LYS A 261 -5.34 1.10 -26.60
CA LYS A 261 -4.84 0.02 -27.48
C LYS A 261 -4.22 -1.16 -26.73
N GLY A 262 -4.34 -1.22 -25.41
CA GLY A 262 -3.81 -2.31 -24.59
C GLY A 262 -2.29 -2.30 -24.42
N LYS A 263 -1.63 -1.15 -24.60
CA LYS A 263 -0.19 -1.00 -24.37
C LYS A 263 0.11 -0.80 -22.88
N ILE A 264 1.22 -1.37 -22.41
CA ILE A 264 1.75 -1.16 -21.07
C ILE A 264 2.77 -0.03 -21.12
N ILE A 265 2.52 1.05 -20.38
CA ILE A 265 3.36 2.25 -20.44
C ILE A 265 4.07 2.53 -19.12
N GLY A 266 5.33 2.90 -19.19
CA GLY A 266 6.00 3.62 -18.11
C GLY A 266 5.52 5.07 -18.07
N TRP A 267 5.26 5.60 -16.88
CA TRP A 267 4.77 6.95 -16.66
C TRP A 267 5.65 7.64 -15.62
N PHE A 268 6.46 8.59 -16.10
CA PHE A 268 7.41 9.36 -15.31
C PHE A 268 7.06 10.85 -15.42
N GLN A 269 6.42 11.39 -14.39
CA GLN A 269 5.90 12.75 -14.39
C GLN A 269 6.14 13.44 -13.06
N GLY A 270 6.45 14.74 -13.12
CA GLY A 270 6.45 15.62 -11.96
C GLY A 270 7.29 15.14 -10.77
N THR A 271 6.89 15.65 -9.60
CA THR A 271 7.51 15.37 -8.32
C THR A 271 7.23 13.95 -7.87
N MET A 272 8.26 13.22 -7.44
CA MET A 272 8.14 11.83 -6.98
C MET A 272 7.29 11.72 -5.71
N GLU A 273 6.47 10.67 -5.65
CA GLU A 273 5.69 10.31 -4.47
C GLU A 273 6.55 9.71 -3.33
N ILE A 274 6.17 10.00 -2.08
CA ILE A 274 6.76 9.37 -0.88
C ILE A 274 6.07 8.05 -0.54
N GLY A 275 6.82 7.11 0.02
CA GLY A 275 6.32 5.83 0.49
C GLY A 275 6.48 4.69 -0.53
N PRO A 276 5.94 3.50 -0.23
CA PRO A 276 6.22 2.29 -1.00
C PRO A 276 5.26 2.07 -2.19
N ARG A 277 4.39 3.04 -2.48
CA ARG A 277 3.37 2.94 -3.53
C ARG A 277 3.67 3.97 -4.61
N ALA A 278 3.60 3.57 -5.88
CA ALA A 278 3.53 4.55 -6.96
C ALA A 278 2.12 5.11 -7.04
N LEU A 279 2.02 6.43 -7.15
CA LEU A 279 0.78 7.20 -7.03
C LEU A 279 0.59 8.12 -8.24
N GLY A 280 1.09 7.73 -9.41
CA GLY A 280 0.90 8.47 -10.65
C GLY A 280 2.09 9.34 -11.07
N SER A 281 3.22 9.34 -10.35
CA SER A 281 4.43 10.06 -10.77
C SER A 281 5.56 9.14 -11.25
N ARG A 282 5.71 7.94 -10.65
CA ARG A 282 6.67 6.90 -11.10
C ARG A 282 5.95 5.56 -11.24
N SER A 283 5.08 5.45 -12.24
CA SER A 283 4.10 4.37 -12.36
C SER A 283 4.28 3.56 -13.65
N ILE A 284 3.93 2.28 -13.60
CA ILE A 284 3.62 1.49 -14.78
C ILE A 284 2.10 1.44 -14.89
N LEU A 285 1.57 1.84 -16.04
CA LEU A 285 0.16 1.99 -16.30
C LEU A 285 -0.31 1.02 -17.37
N ALA A 286 -1.53 0.50 -17.19
CA ALA A 286 -2.20 -0.31 -18.19
C ALA A 286 -3.72 -0.13 -18.12
N ASN A 287 -4.42 -0.50 -19.20
CA ASN A 287 -5.88 -0.47 -19.21
C ASN A 287 -6.43 -1.73 -18.47
N PRO A 288 -7.19 -1.54 -17.38
CA PRO A 288 -7.66 -2.65 -16.54
C PRO A 288 -8.79 -3.47 -17.16
N ALA A 289 -9.39 -2.99 -18.27
CA ALA A 289 -10.48 -3.67 -18.95
C ALA A 289 -10.04 -4.91 -19.76
N PHE A 290 -8.73 -5.04 -20.04
CA PHE A 290 -8.17 -6.22 -20.69
C PHE A 290 -7.94 -7.33 -19.64
N PRO A 291 -8.63 -8.48 -19.72
CA PRO A 291 -8.51 -9.55 -18.71
C PRO A 291 -7.08 -10.09 -18.56
N GLU A 292 -6.38 -10.27 -19.69
CA GLU A 292 -5.01 -10.80 -19.76
C GLU A 292 -3.95 -9.82 -19.22
N MET A 293 -4.31 -8.56 -18.93
CA MET A 293 -3.35 -7.50 -18.60
C MET A 293 -2.60 -7.79 -17.30
N LYS A 294 -3.27 -8.42 -16.33
CA LYS A 294 -2.65 -8.82 -15.06
C LYS A 294 -1.50 -9.80 -15.31
N ASP A 295 -1.77 -10.84 -16.11
CA ASP A 295 -0.81 -11.91 -16.36
C ASP A 295 0.34 -11.40 -17.23
N LYS A 296 0.03 -10.58 -18.25
CA LYS A 296 1.02 -9.92 -19.09
C LYS A 296 2.01 -9.07 -18.27
N ILE A 297 1.53 -8.22 -17.36
CA ILE A 297 2.42 -7.37 -16.54
C ILE A 297 3.26 -8.23 -15.58
N ASN A 298 2.66 -9.25 -14.95
CA ASN A 298 3.40 -10.12 -14.02
C ASN A 298 4.52 -10.90 -14.74
N ALA A 299 4.26 -11.40 -15.95
CA ALA A 299 5.21 -12.20 -16.74
C ALA A 299 6.28 -11.35 -17.44
N GLU A 300 5.88 -10.29 -18.15
CA GLU A 300 6.77 -9.56 -19.07
C GLU A 300 7.47 -8.36 -18.42
N VAL A 301 6.92 -7.82 -17.34
CA VAL A 301 7.39 -6.56 -16.74
C VAL A 301 7.90 -6.76 -15.32
N LYS A 302 7.15 -7.48 -14.49
CA LYS A 302 7.44 -7.61 -13.06
C LYS A 302 8.24 -8.85 -12.68
N PHE A 303 8.18 -9.90 -13.49
CA PHE A 303 8.82 -11.20 -13.25
C PHE A 303 8.51 -11.77 -11.86
N ARG A 304 7.24 -11.67 -11.43
CA ARG A 304 6.80 -12.02 -10.05
C ARG A 304 5.57 -12.93 -10.05
N GLU A 305 5.17 -13.39 -8.86
CA GLU A 305 4.10 -14.38 -8.68
C GLU A 305 2.73 -13.91 -9.21
N ALA A 306 2.01 -14.79 -9.91
CA ALA A 306 0.75 -14.47 -10.61
C ALA A 306 -0.41 -14.02 -9.69
N TYR A 307 -0.41 -14.46 -8.42
CA TYR A 307 -1.45 -14.07 -7.47
C TYR A 307 -1.34 -12.60 -7.02
N ARG A 308 -0.23 -11.91 -7.28
CA ARG A 308 -0.02 -10.53 -6.83
C ARG A 308 -1.05 -9.57 -7.45
N PRO A 309 -1.88 -8.88 -6.64
CA PRO A 309 -2.85 -7.93 -7.16
C PRO A 309 -2.18 -6.68 -7.74
N PHE A 310 -2.89 -6.02 -8.64
CA PHE A 310 -2.63 -4.65 -9.06
C PHE A 310 -3.68 -3.71 -8.50
N ALA A 311 -3.34 -2.43 -8.44
CA ALA A 311 -4.18 -1.40 -7.83
C ALA A 311 -4.82 -0.53 -8.92
N PRO A 312 -6.11 -0.19 -8.80
CA PRO A 312 -6.73 0.80 -9.67
C PRO A 312 -6.44 2.22 -9.20
N SER A 313 -6.32 3.14 -10.16
CA SER A 313 -6.43 4.58 -9.93
C SER A 313 -7.60 5.13 -10.74
N THR A 314 -8.40 6.00 -10.12
CA THR A 314 -9.57 6.62 -10.77
C THR A 314 -9.67 8.09 -10.36
N ILE A 315 -10.29 8.91 -11.21
CA ILE A 315 -10.63 10.28 -10.83
C ILE A 315 -11.71 10.26 -9.74
N LEU A 316 -11.64 11.21 -8.81
CA LEU A 316 -12.53 11.22 -7.64
C LEU A 316 -14.02 11.16 -8.00
N GLU A 317 -14.39 11.82 -9.09
CA GLU A 317 -15.76 11.93 -9.62
C GLU A 317 -16.32 10.58 -10.06
N ALA A 318 -15.46 9.66 -10.53
CA ALA A 318 -15.84 8.34 -10.99
C ALA A 318 -15.71 7.25 -9.90
N LYS A 319 -15.16 7.59 -8.72
CA LYS A 319 -14.91 6.66 -7.60
C LYS A 319 -16.15 5.82 -7.28
N ASN A 320 -17.28 6.50 -7.03
CA ASN A 320 -18.51 5.86 -6.59
C ASN A 320 -19.18 5.01 -7.68
N GLU A 321 -18.80 5.17 -8.95
CA GLU A 321 -19.33 4.34 -10.03
C GLU A 321 -18.70 2.95 -10.03
N PHE A 322 -17.43 2.83 -9.65
CA PHE A 322 -16.67 1.56 -9.72
C PHE A 322 -16.41 0.91 -8.37
N PHE A 323 -16.34 1.70 -7.29
CA PHE A 323 -15.86 1.24 -5.99
C PHE A 323 -16.86 1.53 -4.87
N ASP A 324 -16.96 0.57 -3.96
CA ASP A 324 -17.75 0.66 -2.74
C ASP A 324 -16.88 1.18 -1.59
N LEU A 325 -16.69 2.51 -1.57
CA LEU A 325 -15.91 3.22 -0.54
C LEU A 325 -16.44 4.64 -0.35
N GLU A 326 -16.94 4.96 0.84
CA GLU A 326 -17.52 6.27 1.13
C GLU A 326 -16.45 7.38 1.20
N VAL A 327 -15.27 7.06 1.74
CA VAL A 327 -14.16 8.00 1.95
C VAL A 327 -13.24 8.11 0.73
N GLU A 328 -12.33 9.10 0.75
CA GLU A 328 -11.24 9.20 -0.23
C GLU A 328 -10.09 8.22 0.10
N ALA A 329 -9.39 7.78 -0.94
CA ALA A 329 -8.25 6.87 -0.83
C ALA A 329 -7.07 7.37 -1.71
N PRO A 330 -6.46 8.52 -1.42
CA PRO A 330 -5.46 9.12 -2.31
C PRO A 330 -4.13 8.34 -2.39
N PHE A 331 -3.88 7.39 -1.48
CA PHE A 331 -2.55 6.81 -1.25
C PHE A 331 -2.47 5.29 -1.45
N MET A 332 -3.51 4.64 -1.99
CA MET A 332 -3.55 3.15 -2.07
C MET A 332 -3.35 2.47 -0.71
N LEU A 333 -3.87 3.06 0.36
CA LEU A 333 -3.78 2.53 1.72
C LEU A 333 -5.12 2.04 2.29
N LYS A 334 -6.18 2.06 1.48
CA LYS A 334 -7.52 1.58 1.86
C LYS A 334 -8.00 0.59 0.78
N VAL A 335 -8.29 -0.65 1.19
CA VAL A 335 -8.93 -1.64 0.31
C VAL A 335 -10.44 -1.52 0.40
N CYS A 336 -11.10 -1.53 -0.75
CA CYS A 336 -12.54 -1.52 -0.90
C CYS A 336 -12.98 -2.64 -1.85
N ASN A 337 -14.28 -2.82 -2.01
CA ASN A 337 -14.80 -3.72 -3.04
C ASN A 337 -14.98 -2.97 -4.36
N VAL A 338 -14.67 -3.63 -5.46
CA VAL A 338 -15.19 -3.24 -6.77
C VAL A 338 -16.67 -3.61 -6.78
N ARG A 339 -17.53 -2.68 -7.21
CA ARG A 339 -18.97 -2.95 -7.32
C ARG A 339 -19.20 -4.17 -8.20
N LYS A 340 -20.10 -5.06 -7.79
CA LYS A 340 -20.30 -6.39 -8.40
C LYS A 340 -20.52 -6.29 -9.91
N GLU A 341 -21.32 -5.34 -10.35
CA GLU A 341 -21.64 -5.04 -11.75
C GLU A 341 -20.47 -4.44 -12.55
N LYS A 342 -19.39 -4.00 -11.89
CA LYS A 342 -18.19 -3.44 -12.53
C LYS A 342 -17.00 -4.39 -12.51
N GLN A 343 -17.04 -5.48 -11.76
CA GLN A 343 -15.92 -6.44 -11.63
C GLN A 343 -15.48 -7.01 -12.98
N HIS A 344 -16.43 -7.35 -13.85
CA HIS A 344 -16.14 -7.87 -15.19
C HIS A 344 -15.67 -6.78 -16.18
N ILE A 345 -15.84 -5.49 -15.85
CA ILE A 345 -15.41 -4.35 -16.66
C ILE A 345 -13.94 -4.01 -16.38
N ILE A 346 -13.48 -4.20 -15.15
CA ILE A 346 -12.08 -3.94 -14.73
C ILE A 346 -11.42 -5.17 -14.08
N PRO A 347 -11.39 -6.33 -14.77
CA PRO A 347 -10.93 -7.58 -14.19
C PRO A 347 -9.47 -7.55 -13.75
N ALA A 348 -8.58 -6.82 -14.45
CA ALA A 348 -7.14 -6.85 -14.17
C ALA A 348 -6.73 -6.20 -12.83
N VAL A 349 -7.63 -5.43 -12.22
CA VAL A 349 -7.44 -4.75 -10.92
C VAL A 349 -8.42 -5.24 -9.85
N THR A 350 -9.27 -6.21 -10.20
CA THR A 350 -10.22 -6.83 -9.28
C THR A 350 -9.61 -8.12 -8.75
N HIS A 351 -9.51 -8.24 -7.42
CA HIS A 351 -8.97 -9.44 -6.79
C HIS A 351 -9.98 -10.59 -6.77
N VAL A 352 -9.53 -11.80 -6.41
CA VAL A 352 -10.37 -13.01 -6.44
C VAL A 352 -11.61 -12.92 -5.53
N ASP A 353 -11.55 -12.09 -4.50
CA ASP A 353 -12.63 -11.80 -3.55
C ASP A 353 -13.45 -10.55 -3.92
N GLY A 354 -13.20 -9.97 -5.10
CA GLY A 354 -13.85 -8.73 -5.58
C GLY A 354 -13.25 -7.44 -5.00
N SER A 355 -12.21 -7.54 -4.17
CA SER A 355 -11.58 -6.38 -3.56
C SER A 355 -10.58 -5.67 -4.50
N ALA A 356 -10.30 -4.40 -4.23
CA ALA A 356 -9.27 -3.61 -4.90
C ALA A 356 -8.67 -2.57 -3.96
N ARG A 357 -7.39 -2.25 -4.18
CA ARG A 357 -6.66 -1.24 -3.40
C ARG A 357 -6.63 0.09 -4.14
N LEU A 358 -7.60 0.94 -3.86
CA LEU A 358 -7.91 2.10 -4.66
C LEU A 358 -6.96 3.30 -4.46
N GLN A 359 -6.64 4.00 -5.56
CA GLN A 359 -6.18 5.38 -5.56
C GLN A 359 -7.27 6.32 -6.12
N THR A 360 -7.69 7.32 -5.35
CA THR A 360 -8.50 8.44 -5.84
C THR A 360 -7.61 9.61 -6.27
N VAL A 361 -7.82 10.15 -7.47
CA VAL A 361 -6.98 11.20 -8.06
C VAL A 361 -7.78 12.49 -8.20
N LYS A 362 -7.20 13.61 -7.73
CA LYS A 362 -7.74 14.97 -7.91
C LYS A 362 -6.89 15.76 -8.89
N GLU A 363 -7.53 16.61 -9.68
CA GLU A 363 -6.86 17.48 -10.65
C GLU A 363 -5.85 18.41 -9.98
N GLU A 364 -6.22 18.99 -8.84
CA GLU A 364 -5.39 19.94 -8.08
C GLU A 364 -4.08 19.35 -7.55
N LEU A 365 -4.02 18.03 -7.34
CA LEU A 365 -2.83 17.36 -6.79
C LEU A 365 -1.89 16.84 -7.88
N HIS A 366 -2.45 16.31 -8.99
CA HIS A 366 -1.64 15.75 -10.07
C HIS A 366 -2.34 15.89 -11.43
N PRO A 367 -2.38 17.11 -12.02
CA PRO A 367 -3.24 17.43 -13.16
C PRO A 367 -2.96 16.58 -14.40
N ARG A 368 -1.70 16.23 -14.67
CA ARG A 368 -1.33 15.35 -15.80
C ARG A 368 -1.88 13.92 -15.64
N TYR A 369 -1.89 13.40 -14.42
CA TYR A 369 -2.35 12.03 -14.16
C TYR A 369 -3.88 11.97 -14.14
N TYR A 370 -4.50 12.97 -13.52
CA TYR A 370 -5.94 13.19 -13.63
C TYR A 370 -6.40 13.27 -15.10
N ASN A 371 -5.73 14.10 -15.92
CA ASN A 371 -6.08 14.27 -17.32
C ASN A 371 -5.89 12.99 -18.14
N LEU A 372 -4.84 12.20 -17.89
CA LEU A 372 -4.66 10.89 -18.51
C LEU A 372 -5.84 9.96 -18.21
N ILE A 373 -6.24 9.84 -16.94
CA ILE A 373 -7.33 8.94 -16.52
C ILE A 373 -8.67 9.43 -17.10
N LYS A 374 -8.92 10.74 -17.06
CA LYS A 374 -10.13 11.35 -17.63
C LYS A 374 -10.23 11.08 -19.13
N LYS A 375 -9.14 11.27 -19.89
CA LYS A 375 -9.09 11.00 -21.33
C LYS A 375 -9.24 9.53 -21.66
N LEU A 376 -8.63 8.64 -20.86
CA LEU A 376 -8.86 7.21 -20.98
C LEU A 376 -10.35 6.89 -20.80
N GLY A 377 -10.99 7.46 -19.77
CA GLY A 377 -12.42 7.32 -19.54
C GLY A 377 -13.31 7.82 -20.67
N ILE A 378 -12.96 8.95 -21.30
CA ILE A 378 -13.68 9.46 -22.49
C ILE A 378 -13.58 8.47 -23.67
N LYS A 379 -12.41 7.85 -23.87
CA LYS A 379 -12.15 6.92 -24.98
C LYS A 379 -12.81 5.56 -24.77
N THR A 380 -12.77 5.03 -23.55
CA THR A 380 -13.14 3.64 -23.27
C THR A 380 -14.45 3.47 -22.50
N GLY A 381 -15.00 4.57 -21.95
CA GLY A 381 -16.06 4.51 -20.93
C GLY A 381 -15.59 4.06 -19.56
N VAL A 382 -14.28 3.84 -19.36
CA VAL A 382 -13.69 3.33 -18.12
C VAL A 382 -12.63 4.31 -17.60
N PRO A 383 -12.99 5.26 -16.71
CA PRO A 383 -12.07 6.22 -16.10
C PRO A 383 -11.24 5.57 -14.96
N VAL A 384 -10.70 4.39 -15.23
CA VAL A 384 -9.88 3.61 -14.29
C VAL A 384 -8.63 3.14 -15.03
N VAL A 385 -7.47 3.30 -14.39
CA VAL A 385 -6.19 2.81 -14.89
C VAL A 385 -5.60 1.82 -13.89
N LEU A 386 -5.02 0.72 -14.38
CA LEU A 386 -4.17 -0.14 -13.57
C LEU A 386 -2.88 0.63 -13.29
N ASN A 387 -2.53 0.77 -12.01
CA ASN A 387 -1.30 1.43 -11.57
C ASN A 387 -0.47 0.47 -10.70
N THR A 388 0.81 0.35 -11.05
CA THR A 388 1.80 -0.38 -10.27
C THR A 388 3.12 0.38 -10.23
N SER A 389 3.98 0.02 -9.28
CA SER A 389 5.28 0.68 -9.10
C SER A 389 6.10 0.68 -10.39
N PHE A 390 6.81 1.75 -10.74
CA PHE A 390 7.75 1.70 -11.86
C PHE A 390 9.10 1.18 -11.37
N ASN A 391 9.28 -0.14 -11.44
CA ASN A 391 10.49 -0.89 -11.08
C ASN A 391 10.39 -2.35 -11.55
N ILE A 392 11.49 -3.09 -11.40
CA ILE A 392 11.50 -4.56 -11.46
C ILE A 392 11.65 -5.16 -10.06
N GLN A 393 11.46 -6.48 -9.93
CA GLN A 393 11.64 -7.16 -8.65
C GLN A 393 13.06 -6.98 -8.11
N GLY A 394 13.16 -6.65 -6.82
CA GLY A 394 14.43 -6.46 -6.12
C GLY A 394 14.96 -5.02 -6.17
N GLU A 395 14.34 -4.12 -6.93
CA GLU A 395 14.76 -2.73 -7.05
C GLU A 395 13.74 -1.74 -6.45
N PRO A 396 14.18 -0.57 -5.94
CA PRO A 396 13.30 0.55 -5.59
C PRO A 396 12.51 1.08 -6.79
N ILE A 397 11.49 1.90 -6.52
CA ILE A 397 10.82 2.70 -7.57
C ILE A 397 11.85 3.60 -8.24
N VAL A 398 11.82 3.71 -9.58
CA VAL A 398 12.72 4.57 -10.35
C VAL A 398 12.62 6.01 -9.86
N GLU A 399 13.76 6.65 -9.63
CA GLU A 399 13.83 8.00 -9.08
C GLU A 399 14.15 9.01 -10.19
N SER A 400 15.22 8.74 -10.95
CA SER A 400 15.75 9.62 -11.99
C SER A 400 15.34 9.22 -13.43
N PRO A 401 15.51 10.11 -14.43
CA PRO A 401 15.32 9.76 -15.84
C PRO A 401 16.20 8.58 -16.29
N HIS A 402 17.44 8.48 -15.78
CA HIS A 402 18.33 7.36 -16.07
C HIS A 402 17.75 6.03 -15.57
N ASP A 403 17.22 6.02 -14.34
CA ASP A 403 16.59 4.82 -13.78
C ASP A 403 15.37 4.40 -14.59
N ALA A 404 14.53 5.37 -14.96
CA ALA A 404 13.32 5.13 -15.75
C ALA A 404 13.62 4.57 -17.14
N ILE A 405 14.62 5.13 -17.83
CA ILE A 405 15.09 4.66 -19.14
C ILE A 405 15.68 3.25 -19.04
N ARG A 406 16.57 3.01 -18.06
CA ARG A 406 17.15 1.69 -17.82
C ARG A 406 16.04 0.66 -17.58
N CYS A 407 15.12 0.97 -16.66
CA CYS A 407 14.00 0.09 -16.35
C CYS A 407 13.14 -0.17 -17.59
N PHE A 408 12.81 0.87 -18.36
CA PHE A 408 12.06 0.75 -19.62
C PHE A 408 12.72 -0.21 -20.60
N PHE A 409 14.01 -0.06 -20.91
CA PHE A 409 14.68 -0.95 -21.85
C PHE A 409 14.88 -2.38 -21.31
N SER A 410 14.95 -2.56 -19.99
CA SER A 410 15.09 -3.88 -19.33
C SER A 410 13.79 -4.68 -19.14
N THR A 411 12.62 -4.14 -19.49
CA THR A 411 11.30 -4.75 -19.22
C THR A 411 10.45 -4.90 -20.48
N GLY A 412 9.34 -5.64 -20.42
CA GLY A 412 8.34 -5.75 -21.49
C GLY A 412 7.45 -4.52 -21.70
N LEU A 413 7.85 -3.32 -21.24
CA LEU A 413 7.09 -2.09 -21.46
C LEU A 413 7.06 -1.73 -22.96
N ASP A 414 5.88 -1.40 -23.47
CA ASP A 414 5.67 -1.00 -24.86
C ASP A 414 6.16 0.42 -25.14
N ALA A 415 5.96 1.32 -24.17
CA ALA A 415 6.37 2.73 -24.27
C ALA A 415 6.69 3.33 -22.88
N ILE A 416 7.37 4.47 -22.87
CA ILE A 416 7.50 5.33 -21.68
C ILE A 416 7.15 6.77 -22.05
N ALA A 417 6.26 7.37 -21.26
CA ALA A 417 5.97 8.80 -21.27
C ALA A 417 6.73 9.47 -20.11
N ILE A 418 7.78 10.22 -20.45
CA ILE A 418 8.69 10.88 -19.51
C ILE A 418 8.75 12.38 -19.77
N GLY A 419 8.22 13.18 -18.84
CA GLY A 419 7.97 14.59 -19.10
C GLY A 419 7.01 14.76 -20.29
N ASN A 420 7.41 15.53 -21.30
CA ASN A 420 6.66 15.67 -22.56
C ASN A 420 7.16 14.75 -23.68
N PHE A 421 8.05 13.81 -23.38
CA PHE A 421 8.62 12.90 -24.37
C PHE A 421 7.99 11.52 -24.31
N LEU A 422 7.80 10.93 -25.48
CA LEU A 422 7.39 9.54 -25.65
C LEU A 422 8.52 8.76 -26.32
N ILE A 423 8.84 7.60 -25.75
CA ILE A 423 9.77 6.64 -26.31
C ILE A 423 9.02 5.33 -26.47
N GLN A 424 9.14 4.69 -27.63
CA GLN A 424 8.47 3.42 -27.94
C GLN A 424 9.51 2.38 -28.33
N LYS A 425 9.26 1.11 -27.98
CA LYS A 425 10.02 0.00 -28.54
C LYS A 425 9.46 -0.34 -29.92
N ASN A 426 10.36 -0.58 -30.86
CA ASN A 426 10.02 -1.04 -32.21
C ASN A 426 9.62 -2.52 -32.21
#